data_AF-A0A173UNV1-F1
#
_entry.id   AF-A0A173UNV1-F1
#
_cell.length_a   1.000
_cell.length_b   1.000
_cell.length_c   1.000
_cell.angle_alpha   90.00
_cell.angle_beta   90.00
_cell.angle_gamma   90.00
#
_symmetry.space_group_name_H-M   'P 1'
#
loop_
_entity.id
_entity.type
_entity.pdbx_description
1 polymer ?
#
loop_
_entity_poly.entity_id
_entity_poly.type
_entity_poly.pdbx_seq_one_letter_code
_entity_poly.pdbx_strand_id
1 'polypeptide(L)'
;MEKAKLKYIEEQCNRIADGMERISGFTGKGQLYIYEHVDISKGIEVIAAALHLPVRIECGRSCYWRTVTHGNVTFRQMGFYSTMC
;
A
#
# COMPACT_ATOMS: atom_id res chain seq x y z
N MET A 1 -10.59 15.17 -8.00
CA MET A 1 -11.11 13.77 -8.06
C MET A 1 -12.48 13.78 -7.42
N GLU A 2 -13.44 13.04 -7.97
CA GLU A 2 -14.82 13.05 -7.47
C GLU A 2 -14.90 12.38 -6.08
N LYS A 3 -15.62 12.99 -5.13
CA LYS A 3 -15.69 12.54 -3.72
C LYS A 3 -16.12 11.06 -3.58
N ALA A 4 -17.03 10.62 -4.45
CA ALA A 4 -17.48 9.22 -4.50
C ALA A 4 -16.36 8.22 -4.84
N LYS A 5 -15.42 8.62 -5.72
CA LYS A 5 -14.29 7.76 -6.13
C LYS A 5 -13.29 7.58 -5.00
N LEU A 6 -13.00 8.64 -4.24
CA LEU A 6 -12.11 8.55 -3.08
C LEU A 6 -12.72 7.66 -1.98
N LYS A 7 -14.02 7.82 -1.70
CA LYS A 7 -14.73 6.98 -0.74
C LYS A 7 -14.72 5.50 -1.15
N TYR A 8 -14.92 5.21 -2.43
CA TYR A 8 -14.85 3.83 -2.92
C TYR A 8 -13.45 3.22 -2.71
N ILE A 9 -12.39 3.99 -2.94
CA ILE A 9 -11.00 3.54 -2.74
C ILE A 9 -10.73 3.31 -1.25
N GLU A 10 -11.15 4.22 -0.38
CA GLU A 10 -11.09 4.07 1.07
C GLU A 10 -11.76 2.76 1.52
N GLU A 11 -12.99 2.49 1.05
CA GLU A 11 -13.71 1.25 1.34
C GLU A 11 -12.96 0.00 0.86
N GLN A 12 -12.29 0.04 -0.29
CA GLN A 12 -11.48 -1.09 -0.76
C GLN A 12 -10.22 -1.28 0.09
N CYS A 13 -9.54 -0.19 0.47
CA CYS A 13 -8.37 -0.26 1.34
C CYS A 13 -8.72 -0.85 2.72
N ASN A 14 -9.87 -0.47 3.30
CA ASN A 14 -10.38 -1.06 4.54
C ASN A 14 -10.64 -2.56 4.39
N ARG A 15 -11.30 -3.00 3.30
CA ARG A 15 -11.55 -4.43 3.04
C ARG A 15 -10.26 -5.24 2.92
N ILE A 16 -9.22 -4.66 2.30
CA ILE A 16 -7.90 -5.30 2.20
C ILE A 16 -7.27 -5.43 3.59
N ALA A 17 -7.31 -4.37 4.41
CA ALA A 17 -6.77 -4.40 5.77
C ALA A 17 -7.46 -5.47 6.63
N ASP A 18 -8.79 -5.50 6.63
CA ASP A 18 -9.59 -6.50 7.36
C ASP A 18 -9.29 -7.92 6.87
N GLY A 19 -9.15 -8.09 5.55
CA GLY A 19 -8.81 -9.38 4.96
C GLY A 19 -7.42 -9.86 5.41
N MET A 20 -6.44 -8.98 5.38
CA MET A 20 -5.06 -9.29 5.80
C MET A 20 -4.99 -9.62 7.28
N GLU A 21 -5.71 -8.90 8.14
CA GLU A 21 -5.81 -9.20 9.57
C GLU A 21 -6.36 -10.61 9.81
N ARG A 22 -7.48 -10.97 9.15
CA ARG A 22 -8.09 -12.30 9.30
C ARG A 22 -7.16 -13.43 8.87
N ILE A 23 -6.42 -13.23 7.78
CA ILE A 23 -5.50 -14.24 7.26
C ILE A 23 -4.25 -14.33 8.15
N SER A 24 -3.81 -13.24 8.77
CA SER A 24 -2.67 -13.23 9.70
C SER A 24 -2.87 -14.14 10.92
N GLY A 25 -4.12 -14.44 11.30
CA GLY A 25 -4.45 -15.39 12.35
C GLY A 25 -4.14 -16.87 12.01
N PHE A 26 -3.77 -17.20 10.76
CA PHE A 26 -3.50 -18.57 10.32
C PHE A 26 -2.02 -18.97 10.38
N THR A 27 -1.19 -18.27 11.15
CA THR A 27 0.23 -18.58 11.24
C THR A 27 0.50 -19.88 12.05
N GLY A 28 0.57 -21.05 11.40
CA GLY A 28 1.20 -22.32 11.90
C GLY A 28 1.96 -23.15 10.82
N LYS A 29 2.61 -24.28 11.16
CA LYS A 29 3.41 -25.11 10.20
C LYS A 29 2.60 -25.47 8.93
N GLY A 30 3.08 -25.03 7.76
CA GLY A 30 2.32 -25.01 6.49
C GLY A 30 1.84 -23.60 6.05
N GLN A 31 2.29 -22.57 6.78
CA GLN A 31 1.92 -21.15 6.71
C GLN A 31 1.86 -20.54 5.30
N LEU A 32 0.74 -19.87 5.04
CA LEU A 32 0.64 -18.82 4.03
C LEU A 32 1.47 -17.61 4.50
N TYR A 33 2.55 -17.32 3.81
CA TYR A 33 3.34 -16.11 4.04
C TYR A 33 2.66 -14.93 3.36
N ILE A 34 2.05 -14.07 4.16
CA ILE A 34 1.52 -12.81 3.68
C ILE A 34 2.66 -11.80 3.75
N TYR A 35 3.08 -11.30 2.59
CA TYR A 35 3.97 -10.14 2.56
C TYR A 35 3.23 -8.95 3.18
N GLU A 36 3.87 -8.24 4.10
CA GLU A 36 3.29 -7.11 4.88
C GLU A 36 2.88 -5.89 4.00
N HIS A 37 2.98 -6.03 2.68
CA HIS A 37 2.73 -4.97 1.72
C HIS A 37 1.94 -5.44 0.50
N VAL A 38 1.15 -4.52 -0.03
CA VAL A 38 0.47 -4.63 -1.32
C VAL A 38 1.22 -3.74 -2.31
N ASP A 39 1.83 -4.36 -3.31
CA ASP A 39 2.52 -3.62 -4.36
C ASP A 39 1.50 -2.99 -5.34
N ILE A 40 1.65 -1.68 -5.53
CA ILE A 40 0.80 -0.84 -6.37
C ILE A 40 1.61 -0.36 -7.56
N SER A 41 1.07 -0.56 -8.76
CA SER A 41 1.74 -0.14 -9.99
C SER A 41 1.71 1.38 -10.20
N LYS A 42 0.62 2.04 -9.80
CA LYS A 42 0.42 3.50 -9.93
C LYS A 42 -0.64 4.02 -8.97
N GLY A 43 -0.54 5.31 -8.62
CA GLY A 43 -1.60 6.02 -7.91
C GLY A 43 -1.54 5.89 -6.39
N ILE A 44 -0.36 5.69 -5.80
CA ILE A 44 -0.18 5.64 -4.35
C ILE A 44 -0.69 6.91 -3.64
N GLU A 45 -0.70 8.05 -4.32
CA GLU A 45 -1.19 9.34 -3.87
C GLU A 45 -2.71 9.41 -3.83
N VAL A 46 -3.37 8.67 -4.73
CA VAL A 46 -4.81 8.53 -4.71
C VAL A 46 -5.23 7.71 -3.48
N ILE A 47 -4.47 6.65 -3.19
CA ILE A 47 -4.66 5.84 -1.97
C ILE A 47 -4.41 6.69 -0.72
N ALA A 48 -3.30 7.44 -0.69
CA ALA A 48 -2.97 8.37 0.39
C ALA A 48 -4.08 9.40 0.64
N ALA A 49 -4.58 10.01 -0.43
CA ALA A 49 -5.66 10.99 -0.37
C ALA A 49 -6.98 10.37 0.11
N ALA A 50 -7.32 9.17 -0.36
CA ALA A 50 -8.53 8.45 0.05
C ALA A 50 -8.50 8.07 1.54
N LEU A 51 -7.33 7.70 2.06
CA LEU A 51 -7.15 7.31 3.46
C LEU A 51 -6.85 8.48 4.39
N HIS A 52 -6.68 9.69 3.86
CA HIS A 52 -6.20 10.86 4.61
C HIS A 52 -4.85 10.61 5.32
N LEU A 53 -3.95 9.89 4.65
CA LEU A 53 -2.64 9.49 5.18
C LEU A 53 -1.49 10.09 4.35
N PRO A 54 -0.32 10.31 4.96
CA PRO A 54 0.85 10.78 4.23
C PRO A 54 1.47 9.65 3.39
N VAL A 55 2.05 10.03 2.25
CA VAL A 55 2.98 9.16 1.52
C VAL A 55 4.36 9.28 2.14
N ARG A 56 4.93 8.17 2.58
CA ARG A 56 6.35 8.10 2.99
C ARG A 56 7.20 7.71 1.79
N ILE A 57 8.43 8.22 1.74
CA ILE A 57 9.39 7.89 0.69
C ILE A 57 10.61 7.27 1.33
N GLU A 58 10.96 6.07 0.87
CA GLU A 58 12.16 5.35 1.27
C GLU A 58 13.10 5.28 0.08
N CYS A 59 14.27 5.91 0.23
CA CYS A 59 15.25 6.02 -0.83
C CYS A 59 16.19 4.82 -0.81
N GLY A 60 16.15 3.99 -1.85
CA GLY A 60 17.16 2.98 -2.14
C GLY A 60 18.29 3.51 -3.02
N ARG A 61 19.20 2.63 -3.41
CA ARG A 61 20.36 2.98 -4.25
C ARG A 61 19.98 3.25 -5.72
N SER A 62 19.11 2.43 -6.29
CA SER A 62 18.72 2.51 -7.71
C SER A 62 17.24 2.85 -7.91
N CYS A 63 16.46 2.78 -6.84
CA CYS A 63 15.02 3.02 -6.82
C CYS A 63 14.63 3.66 -5.49
N TYR A 64 13.40 4.13 -5.42
CA TYR A 64 12.76 4.58 -4.19
C TYR A 64 11.40 3.90 -4.07
N TRP A 65 10.91 3.77 -2.85
CA TRP A 65 9.58 3.26 -2.57
C TRP A 65 8.73 4.36 -1.96
N ARG A 66 7.48 4.40 -2.40
CA ARG A 66 6.45 5.28 -1.87
C ARG A 66 5.46 4.41 -1.13
N THR A 67 5.26 4.69 0.15
CA THR A 67 4.45 3.83 1.02
C THR A 67 3.33 4.60 1.69
N VAL A 68 2.19 3.93 1.85
CA VAL A 68 1.05 4.39 2.66
C VAL A 68 0.65 3.20 3.54
N THR A 69 0.74 3.35 4.86
CA THR A 69 0.44 2.27 5.81
C THR A 69 -0.90 2.52 6.47
N HIS A 70 -1.82 1.56 6.36
CA HIS A 70 -3.16 1.61 6.94
C HIS A 70 -3.44 0.30 7.69
N GLY A 71 -3.63 0.38 9.00
CA GLY A 71 -3.66 -0.82 9.86
C GLY A 71 -2.38 -1.64 9.70
N ASN A 72 -2.55 -2.94 9.43
CA ASN A 72 -1.46 -3.91 9.23
C ASN A 72 -1.00 -4.04 7.76
N VAL A 73 -1.46 -3.15 6.87
CA VAL A 73 -1.17 -3.23 5.44
C VAL A 73 -0.38 -2.01 4.99
N THR A 74 0.75 -2.26 4.34
CA THR A 74 1.52 -1.21 3.67
C THR A 74 1.29 -1.26 2.16
N PHE A 75 0.61 -0.26 1.60
CA PHE A 75 0.57 -0.08 0.16
C PHE A 75 1.91 0.48 -0.30
N ARG A 76 2.54 -0.11 -1.31
CA ARG A 76 3.89 0.25 -1.74
C ARG A 76 3.96 0.43 -3.25
N GLN A 77 4.49 1.55 -3.71
CA GLN A 77 4.76 1.80 -5.13
C GLN A 77 6.26 2.04 -5.32
N MET A 78 6.90 1.26 -6.18
CA MET A 78 8.30 1.46 -6.57
C MET A 78 8.40 2.57 -7.64
N GLY A 79 9.40 3.42 -7.52
CA GLY A 79 9.82 4.37 -8.56
C GLY A 79 11.32 4.27 -8.79
N PHE A 80 11.79 4.75 -9.93
CA PHE A 80 13.21 4.80 -10.28
C PHE A 80 13.65 6.27 -10.33
N TYR A 81 14.84 6.56 -9.82
CA TYR A 81 15.43 7.87 -10.05
C TYR A 81 15.58 8.08 -11.55
N SER A 82 15.26 9.27 -12.06
CA SER A 82 15.55 9.56 -13.46
C SER A 82 17.06 9.42 -13.65
N THR A 83 17.49 8.53 -14.54
CA THR A 83 18.81 8.66 -15.15
C THR A 83 18.73 9.95 -15.96
N MET A 84 19.26 11.05 -15.43
CA MET A 84 19.55 12.21 -16.26
C MET A 84 20.57 11.73 -17.29
N CYS A 85 20.11 11.55 -18.53
CA CYS A 85 20.96 11.32 -19.70
C CYS A 85 21.57 12.64 -20.15
#